data_AF-A0A9Y2E4I1-F1
#
_entry.id   AF-A0A9Y2E4I1-F1
#
_cell.length_a   1.000
_cell.length_b   1.000
_cell.length_c   1.000
_cell.angle_alpha   90.00
_cell.angle_beta   90.00
_cell.angle_gamma   90.00
#
_symmetry.space_group_name_H-M   'P 1'
#
loop_
_entity.id
_entity.type
_entity.pdbx_description
1 polymer ?
#
loop_
_entity_poly.entity_id
_entity_poly.type
_entity_poly.pdbx_seq_one_letter_code
_entity_poly.pdbx_strand_id
1 'polypeptide(L)'
;MTEHVVDDTEPTVRTLDADERASLEDAGIEPDAVLEKECSYRTLLDAGVEEGVATALRRRLSLPWSFESDGDLDRRSSEIRGLGEEERAWIAASADEEWQAFEAARSRAEDEPTPSDEEERPYPRPTPVTAVTAVGPDDASRLAEAGVVSAERLATIDATAVARALELDILHVRTWRHNARELVAD
;
A
#
# COMPACT_ATOMS: atom_id res chain seq x y z
N MET A 1 -5.90 -46.46 16.15
CA MET A 1 -6.66 -45.46 16.92
C MET A 1 -6.51 -44.17 16.15
N THR A 2 -7.46 -43.91 15.25
CA THR A 2 -7.42 -42.76 14.33
C THR A 2 -8.04 -41.59 15.07
N GLU A 3 -7.23 -40.64 15.49
CA GLU A 3 -7.71 -39.36 16.02
C GLU A 3 -8.24 -38.54 14.84
N HIS A 4 -9.56 -38.53 14.71
CA HIS A 4 -10.28 -37.62 13.86
C HIS A 4 -10.41 -36.31 14.63
N VAL A 5 -9.49 -35.37 14.38
CA VAL A 5 -9.63 -33.98 14.82
C VAL A 5 -10.78 -33.40 14.00
N VAL A 6 -11.96 -33.37 14.60
CA VAL A 6 -13.06 -32.54 14.13
C VAL A 6 -12.64 -31.10 14.40
N ASP A 7 -12.31 -30.39 13.32
CA ASP A 7 -12.15 -28.95 13.33
C ASP A 7 -13.55 -28.36 13.53
N ASP A 8 -13.89 -28.10 14.79
CA ASP A 8 -15.12 -27.42 15.21
C ASP A 8 -14.97 -25.90 14.95
N THR A 9 -14.74 -25.55 13.68
CA THR A 9 -14.96 -24.18 13.21
C THR A 9 -16.44 -24.09 12.85
N GLU A 10 -17.31 -23.85 13.85
CA GLU A 10 -18.69 -23.47 13.58
C GLU A 10 -18.65 -22.29 12.58
N PRO A 11 -19.22 -22.41 11.37
CA PRO A 11 -19.28 -21.29 10.46
C PRO A 11 -20.14 -20.25 11.15
N THR A 12 -19.57 -19.09 11.48
CA THR A 12 -20.36 -17.93 11.90
C THR A 12 -21.39 -17.67 10.81
N VAL A 13 -22.64 -18.10 11.04
CA VAL A 13 -23.71 -18.01 10.05
C VAL A 13 -23.96 -16.52 9.84
N ARG A 14 -23.47 -16.00 8.72
CA ARG A 14 -23.72 -14.63 8.30
C ARG A 14 -25.17 -14.61 7.83
N THR A 15 -26.07 -14.02 8.61
CA THR A 15 -27.49 -13.96 8.25
C THR A 15 -27.83 -12.58 7.72
N LEU A 16 -28.73 -12.52 6.74
CA LEU A 16 -29.36 -11.27 6.32
C LEU A 16 -30.55 -10.95 7.23
N ASP A 17 -30.86 -9.68 7.38
CA ASP A 17 -32.09 -9.21 8.03
C ASP A 17 -33.26 -9.19 7.03
N ALA A 18 -34.49 -8.98 7.51
CA ALA A 18 -35.69 -9.03 6.66
C ALA A 18 -35.70 -7.92 5.59
N ASP A 19 -35.27 -6.71 5.98
CA ASP A 19 -35.21 -5.55 5.08
C ASP A 19 -34.13 -5.72 3.99
N GLU A 20 -32.99 -6.32 4.36
CA GLU A 20 -31.92 -6.64 3.42
C GLU A 20 -32.39 -7.69 2.41
N ARG A 21 -33.08 -8.76 2.86
CA ARG A 21 -33.65 -9.77 1.96
C ARG A 21 -34.68 -9.18 1.01
N ALA A 22 -35.61 -8.37 1.51
CA ALA A 22 -36.62 -7.73 0.67
C ALA A 22 -35.97 -6.82 -0.40
N SER A 23 -34.91 -6.09 -0.04
CA SER A 23 -34.17 -5.23 -0.96
C SER A 23 -33.41 -6.02 -2.03
N LEU A 24 -32.83 -7.18 -1.66
CA LEU A 24 -32.18 -8.07 -2.62
C LEU A 24 -33.19 -8.76 -3.54
N GLU A 25 -34.33 -9.20 -3.01
CA GLU A 25 -35.41 -9.82 -3.79
C GLU A 25 -36.01 -8.85 -4.82
N ASP A 26 -36.24 -7.59 -4.44
CA ASP A 26 -36.72 -6.55 -5.38
C ASP A 26 -35.71 -6.28 -6.50
N ALA A 27 -34.41 -6.35 -6.19
CA ALA A 27 -33.30 -6.25 -7.13
C ALA A 27 -33.01 -7.55 -7.89
N GLY A 28 -33.71 -8.66 -7.60
CA GLY A 28 -33.49 -9.96 -8.23
C GLY A 28 -32.15 -10.63 -7.89
N ILE A 29 -31.53 -10.27 -6.76
CA ILE A 29 -30.27 -10.83 -6.29
C ILE A 29 -30.54 -11.96 -5.30
N GLU A 30 -29.87 -13.09 -5.50
CA GLU A 30 -29.98 -14.22 -4.59
C GLU A 30 -29.26 -13.92 -3.25
N PRO A 31 -29.96 -14.05 -2.10
CA PRO A 31 -29.37 -13.84 -0.78
C PRO A 31 -28.06 -14.61 -0.53
N ASP A 32 -28.02 -15.87 -0.95
CA ASP A 32 -26.85 -16.74 -0.74
C ASP A 32 -25.63 -16.26 -1.54
N ALA A 33 -25.81 -15.75 -2.77
CA ALA A 33 -24.72 -15.18 -3.56
C ALA A 33 -24.05 -13.98 -2.86
N VAL A 34 -24.82 -13.20 -2.10
CA VAL A 34 -24.28 -12.08 -1.29
C VAL A 34 -23.51 -12.61 -0.08
N LEU A 35 -24.01 -13.66 0.58
CA LEU A 35 -23.36 -14.28 1.75
C LEU A 35 -22.04 -14.99 1.40
N GLU A 36 -22.00 -15.65 0.24
CA GLU A 36 -20.82 -16.27 -0.35
C GLU A 36 -19.86 -15.23 -0.98
N LYS A 37 -20.22 -13.95 -0.93
CA LYS A 37 -19.43 -12.81 -1.44
C LYS A 37 -19.17 -12.89 -2.94
N GLU A 38 -20.11 -13.46 -3.68
CA GLU A 38 -20.12 -13.49 -5.15
C GLU A 38 -20.74 -12.21 -5.75
N CYS A 39 -21.19 -11.29 -4.88
CA CYS A 39 -21.69 -9.97 -5.25
C CYS A 39 -20.73 -8.86 -4.79
N SER A 40 -20.45 -7.89 -5.67
CA SER A 40 -19.69 -6.70 -5.33
C SER A 40 -20.62 -5.55 -4.94
N TYR A 41 -20.12 -4.58 -4.18
CA TYR A 41 -20.90 -3.37 -3.85
C TYR A 41 -21.51 -2.71 -5.08
N ARG A 42 -20.74 -2.61 -6.17
CA ARG A 42 -21.20 -2.02 -7.41
C ARG A 42 -22.30 -2.84 -8.09
N THR A 43 -22.17 -4.17 -8.08
CA THR A 43 -23.20 -5.09 -8.57
C THR A 43 -24.52 -4.89 -7.82
N LEU A 44 -24.46 -4.69 -6.49
CA LEU A 44 -25.67 -4.41 -5.69
C LEU A 44 -26.33 -3.10 -6.13
N LEU A 45 -25.56 -2.02 -6.29
CA LEU A 45 -26.10 -0.72 -6.74
C LEU A 45 -26.65 -0.78 -8.17
N ASP A 46 -25.93 -1.42 -9.09
CA ASP A 46 -26.33 -1.52 -10.50
C ASP A 46 -27.61 -2.35 -10.68
N ALA A 47 -27.84 -3.33 -9.79
CA ALA A 47 -29.07 -4.12 -9.73
C ALA A 47 -30.24 -3.37 -9.04
N GLY A 48 -30.00 -2.18 -8.47
CA GLY A 48 -31.03 -1.35 -7.86
C GLY A 48 -31.22 -1.55 -6.35
N VAL A 49 -30.30 -2.22 -5.67
CA VAL A 49 -30.31 -2.30 -4.20
C VAL A 49 -30.09 -0.90 -3.61
N GLU A 50 -30.85 -0.57 -2.56
CA GLU A 50 -30.73 0.70 -1.84
C GLU A 50 -29.29 0.92 -1.32
N GLU A 51 -28.77 2.15 -1.45
CA GLU A 51 -27.36 2.47 -1.19
C GLU A 51 -26.94 2.22 0.27
N GLY A 52 -27.82 2.55 1.22
CA GLY A 52 -27.63 2.26 2.63
C GLY A 52 -27.52 0.76 2.91
N VAL A 53 -28.42 -0.05 2.35
CA VAL A 53 -28.38 -1.52 2.42
C VAL A 53 -27.10 -2.06 1.78
N ALA A 54 -26.75 -1.65 0.57
CA ALA A 54 -25.52 -2.07 -0.10
C ALA A 54 -24.27 -1.70 0.70
N THR A 55 -24.26 -0.53 1.34
CA THR A 55 -23.15 -0.08 2.21
C THR A 55 -23.04 -0.92 3.48
N ALA A 56 -24.17 -1.23 4.11
CA ALA A 56 -24.22 -2.08 5.30
C ALA A 56 -23.70 -3.49 5.00
N LEU A 57 -24.18 -4.09 3.90
CA LEU A 57 -23.74 -5.40 3.42
C LEU A 57 -22.25 -5.41 3.08
N ARG A 58 -21.73 -4.40 2.36
CA ARG A 58 -20.30 -4.29 2.04
C ARG A 58 -19.44 -4.29 3.29
N ARG A 59 -19.80 -3.48 4.30
CA ARG A 59 -19.03 -3.36 5.55
C ARG A 59 -19.08 -4.65 6.35
N ARG A 60 -20.26 -5.25 6.48
CA ARG A 60 -20.47 -6.43 7.33
C ARG A 60 -19.91 -7.71 6.72
N LEU A 61 -20.09 -7.91 5.42
CA LEU A 61 -19.65 -9.10 4.71
C LEU A 61 -18.26 -8.92 4.07
N SER A 62 -17.69 -7.71 4.16
CA SER A 62 -16.42 -7.33 3.51
C SER A 62 -16.47 -7.62 2.00
N LEU A 63 -17.57 -7.22 1.35
CA LEU A 63 -17.74 -7.43 -0.09
C LEU A 63 -16.71 -6.61 -0.88
N PRO A 64 -16.20 -7.14 -2.01
CA PRO A 64 -15.39 -6.36 -2.94
C PRO A 64 -16.16 -5.13 -3.43
N TRP A 65 -15.45 -4.05 -3.76
CA TRP A 65 -16.10 -2.89 -4.38
C TRP A 65 -16.63 -3.22 -5.78
N SER A 66 -15.85 -3.94 -6.57
CA SER A 66 -16.14 -4.45 -7.94
C SER A 66 -15.27 -5.68 -8.22
N PHE A 67 -15.68 -6.60 -9.11
CA PHE A 67 -14.93 -7.85 -9.40
C PHE A 67 -13.82 -7.74 -10.44
N GLU A 68 -13.87 -6.79 -11.37
CA GLU A 68 -12.78 -6.59 -12.34
C GLU A 68 -12.80 -5.14 -12.87
N SER A 69 -11.62 -4.57 -13.04
CA SER A 69 -11.36 -3.16 -13.30
C SER A 69 -10.74 -2.90 -14.68
N ASP A 70 -11.07 -3.71 -15.67
CA ASP A 70 -10.66 -3.50 -17.06
C ASP A 70 -11.83 -2.80 -17.80
N GLY A 71 -11.82 -1.46 -17.81
CA GLY A 71 -12.81 -0.63 -18.51
C GLY A 71 -13.63 0.33 -17.63
N ASP A 72 -13.66 0.17 -16.30
CA ASP A 72 -14.32 1.14 -15.41
C ASP A 72 -13.53 2.47 -15.31
N LEU A 73 -12.22 2.40 -15.48
CA LEU A 73 -11.33 3.57 -15.44
C LEU A 73 -11.60 4.55 -16.58
N ASP A 74 -11.77 4.08 -17.83
CA ASP A 74 -12.07 4.94 -18.99
C ASP A 74 -13.37 5.72 -18.83
N ARG A 75 -14.42 5.05 -18.35
CA ARG A 75 -15.71 5.68 -18.12
C ARG A 75 -15.63 6.73 -17.02
N ARG A 76 -15.01 6.40 -15.89
CA ARG A 76 -14.83 7.34 -14.76
C ARG A 76 -13.91 8.50 -15.10
N SER A 77 -12.87 8.27 -15.90
CA SER A 77 -11.98 9.33 -16.41
C SER A 77 -12.77 10.37 -17.20
N SER A 78 -13.71 9.90 -18.05
CA SER A 78 -14.58 10.76 -18.85
C SER A 78 -15.62 11.55 -18.03
N GLU A 79 -15.93 11.10 -16.80
CA GLU A 79 -16.98 11.67 -15.95
C GLU A 79 -16.46 12.80 -15.03
N ILE A 80 -15.13 12.97 -14.93
CA ILE A 80 -14.51 14.10 -14.20
C ILE A 80 -14.66 15.39 -15.01
N ARG A 81 -15.68 16.19 -14.69
CA ARG A 81 -15.74 17.60 -15.11
C ARG A 81 -14.79 18.44 -14.25
N GLY A 82 -13.92 19.22 -14.89
CA GLY A 82 -13.07 20.20 -14.22
C GLY A 82 -11.58 20.10 -14.54
N LEU A 83 -11.14 19.16 -15.37
CA LEU A 83 -9.74 19.05 -15.77
C LEU A 83 -9.28 20.34 -16.47
N GLY A 84 -8.12 20.88 -16.06
CA GLY A 84 -7.51 22.03 -16.72
C GLY A 84 -7.03 21.66 -18.14
N GLU A 85 -6.73 22.67 -18.98
CA GLU A 85 -6.18 22.43 -20.32
C GLU A 85 -4.84 21.69 -20.26
N GLU A 86 -4.00 22.03 -19.28
CA GLU A 86 -2.71 21.38 -19.02
C GLU A 86 -2.88 19.91 -18.63
N GLU A 87 -3.89 19.61 -17.81
CA GLU A 87 -4.18 18.24 -17.35
C GLU A 87 -4.80 17.39 -18.47
N ARG A 88 -5.66 17.97 -19.31
CA ARG A 88 -6.18 17.27 -20.51
C ARG A 88 -5.10 16.97 -21.52
N ALA A 89 -4.15 17.89 -21.73
CA ALA A 89 -3.02 17.67 -22.62
C ALA A 89 -2.14 16.49 -22.12
N TRP A 90 -1.96 16.39 -20.81
CA TRP A 90 -1.19 15.32 -20.19
C TRP A 90 -1.86 13.95 -20.28
N ILE A 91 -3.19 13.88 -20.12
CA ILE A 91 -3.96 12.64 -20.33
C ILE A 91 -3.92 12.20 -21.80
N ALA A 92 -4.07 13.13 -22.74
CA ALA A 92 -4.02 12.81 -24.17
C ALA A 92 -2.66 12.26 -24.61
N ALA A 93 -1.56 12.77 -24.03
CA ALA A 93 -0.22 12.25 -24.29
C ALA A 93 0.02 10.86 -23.68
N SER A 94 -0.74 10.49 -22.63
CA SER A 94 -0.61 9.20 -21.94
C SER A 94 -1.58 8.13 -22.46
N ALA A 95 -2.56 8.52 -23.28
CA ALA A 95 -3.53 7.62 -23.90
C ALA A 95 -2.98 6.87 -25.13
N ASP A 96 -1.80 7.25 -25.61
CA ASP A 96 -1.13 6.52 -26.67
C ASP A 96 -0.61 5.18 -26.12
N GLU A 97 -0.96 4.06 -26.75
CA GLU A 97 -0.57 2.70 -26.38
C GLU A 97 0.94 2.45 -26.53
N GLU A 98 1.74 3.48 -26.87
CA GLU A 98 3.20 3.45 -26.89
C GLU A 98 3.81 2.93 -25.57
N TRP A 99 3.15 3.18 -24.44
CA TRP A 99 3.56 2.64 -23.14
C TRP A 99 3.45 1.11 -23.04
N GLN A 100 2.56 0.47 -23.82
CA GLN A 100 2.43 -0.99 -23.91
C GLN A 100 3.47 -1.61 -24.85
N ALA A 101 4.04 -0.84 -25.77
CA ALA A 101 5.09 -1.32 -26.67
C ALA A 101 6.42 -1.62 -25.93
N PHE A 102 6.64 -0.99 -24.76
CA PHE A 102 7.86 -1.16 -23.96
C PHE A 102 7.96 -2.55 -23.30
N GLU A 103 6.83 -3.19 -22.94
CA GLU A 103 6.83 -4.55 -22.38
C GLU A 103 7.21 -5.61 -23.42
N ALA A 104 6.77 -5.46 -24.67
CA ALA A 104 7.12 -6.39 -25.75
C ALA A 104 8.62 -6.36 -26.11
N ALA A 105 9.27 -5.21 -25.93
CA ALA A 105 10.71 -5.05 -26.15
C ALA A 105 11.56 -5.66 -25.01
N ARG A 106 11.09 -5.60 -23.76
CA ARG A 106 11.78 -6.14 -22.58
C ARG A 106 11.99 -7.66 -22.67
N SER A 107 10.99 -8.39 -23.15
CA SER A 107 11.04 -9.85 -23.32
C SER A 107 12.08 -10.33 -24.34
N ARG A 108 12.63 -9.43 -25.18
CA ARG A 108 13.67 -9.75 -26.18
C ARG A 108 15.08 -9.38 -25.72
N ALA A 109 15.22 -8.57 -24.67
CA ALA A 109 16.47 -7.95 -24.27
C ALA A 109 17.18 -8.64 -23.09
N GLU A 110 16.67 -9.78 -22.61
CA GLU A 110 17.16 -10.44 -21.39
C GLU A 110 18.54 -11.16 -21.53
N ASP A 111 19.22 -11.07 -22.69
CA ASP A 111 20.47 -11.79 -22.97
C ASP A 111 21.74 -10.91 -23.10
N GLU A 112 21.69 -9.61 -22.80
CA GLU A 112 22.89 -8.75 -22.84
C GLU A 112 22.98 -7.88 -21.56
N PRO A 113 24.10 -7.91 -20.79
CA PRO A 113 24.29 -7.02 -19.66
C PRO A 113 24.65 -5.62 -20.19
N THR A 114 23.70 -4.69 -20.16
CA THR A 114 23.95 -3.28 -20.50
C THR A 114 24.45 -2.51 -19.27
N PRO A 115 25.66 -1.90 -19.31
CA PRO A 115 26.05 -0.87 -18.36
C PRO A 115 25.72 0.51 -18.92
N SER A 116 24.77 1.23 -18.33
CA SER A 116 24.74 2.70 -18.30
C SER A 116 23.58 3.20 -17.42
N ASP A 117 23.91 3.52 -16.17
CA ASP A 117 23.14 4.39 -15.27
C ASP A 117 23.12 5.81 -15.82
N GLU A 118 22.32 6.07 -16.85
CA GLU A 118 22.19 7.41 -17.41
C GLU A 118 20.74 7.90 -17.22
N GLU A 119 20.61 8.77 -16.22
CA GLU A 119 19.46 9.64 -15.90
C GLU A 119 18.40 9.12 -14.92
N GLU A 120 18.76 8.26 -13.96
CA GLU A 120 17.99 8.21 -12.71
C GLU A 120 18.14 9.56 -12.01
N ARG A 121 17.03 10.28 -11.76
CA ARG A 121 17.07 11.55 -11.01
C ARG A 121 17.84 11.28 -9.71
N PRO A 122 18.85 12.09 -9.34
CA PRO A 122 19.60 11.84 -8.13
C PRO A 122 18.65 11.97 -6.94
N TYR A 123 18.22 10.83 -6.40
CA TYR A 123 17.64 10.80 -5.06
C TYR A 123 18.73 11.34 -4.13
N PRO A 124 18.41 12.33 -3.27
CA PRO A 124 19.37 12.79 -2.30
C PRO A 124 19.80 11.58 -1.47
N ARG A 125 21.10 11.30 -1.49
CA ARG A 125 21.65 10.23 -0.67
C ARG A 125 21.38 10.60 0.80
N PRO A 126 20.92 9.65 1.63
CA PRO A 126 20.66 9.93 3.04
C PRO A 126 21.93 10.45 3.72
N THR A 127 21.74 11.39 4.65
CA THR A 127 22.85 12.04 5.34
C THR A 127 23.60 10.98 6.16
N PRO A 128 24.89 10.75 5.93
CA PRO A 128 25.61 9.67 6.61
C PRO A 128 25.65 9.91 8.12
N VAL A 129 25.59 8.83 8.92
CA VAL A 129 25.58 8.93 10.40
C VAL A 129 26.83 9.60 10.97
N THR A 130 27.96 9.55 10.24
CA THR A 130 29.21 10.24 10.57
C THR A 130 29.13 11.77 10.46
N ALA A 131 28.10 12.31 9.80
CA ALA A 131 27.86 13.75 9.77
C ALA A 131 27.24 14.27 11.07
N VAL A 132 26.72 13.37 11.93
CA VAL A 132 26.11 13.74 13.21
C VAL A 132 27.18 14.11 14.23
N THR A 133 27.06 15.31 14.80
CA THR A 133 27.98 15.81 15.83
C THR A 133 28.17 14.81 16.96
N ALA A 134 29.42 14.62 17.36
CA ALA A 134 29.88 13.71 18.41
C ALA A 134 29.76 12.21 18.10
N VAL A 135 29.36 11.79 16.89
CA VAL A 135 29.49 10.40 16.43
C VAL A 135 30.90 10.21 15.85
N GLY A 136 31.74 9.44 16.54
CA GLY A 136 33.06 9.06 16.03
C GLY A 136 32.97 7.95 14.95
N PRO A 137 34.07 7.66 14.23
CA PRO A 137 34.11 6.59 13.22
C PRO A 137 33.87 5.19 13.82
N ASP A 138 34.37 4.93 15.04
CA ASP A 138 34.12 3.67 15.76
C ASP A 138 32.65 3.56 16.18
N ASP A 139 32.06 4.64 16.69
CA ASP A 139 30.65 4.68 17.06
C ASP A 139 29.73 4.52 15.84
N ALA A 140 30.09 5.16 14.71
CA ALA A 140 29.39 4.99 13.45
C ALA A 140 29.44 3.54 12.95
N SER A 141 30.58 2.86 13.13
CA SER A 141 30.73 1.44 12.78
C SER A 141 29.81 0.57 13.64
N ARG A 142 29.77 0.80 14.95
CA ARG A 142 28.84 0.11 15.87
C ARG A 142 27.37 0.40 15.53
N LEU A 143 27.03 1.64 15.21
CA LEU A 143 25.68 2.02 14.78
C LEU A 143 25.29 1.31 13.47
N ALA A 144 26.23 1.15 12.53
CA ALA A 144 26.03 0.41 11.30
C ALA A 144 25.74 -1.08 11.53
N GLU A 145 26.32 -1.71 12.56
CA GLU A 145 26.00 -3.09 12.95
C GLU A 145 24.52 -3.25 13.36
N ALA A 146 23.90 -2.20 13.91
CA ALA A 146 22.45 -2.14 14.17
C ALA A 146 21.63 -1.60 12.97
N GLY A 147 22.26 -1.41 11.81
CA GLY A 147 21.64 -0.86 10.60
C GLY A 147 21.36 0.64 10.67
N VAL A 148 21.94 1.37 11.63
CA VAL A 148 21.79 2.82 11.78
C VAL A 148 22.93 3.52 11.01
N VAL A 149 22.77 3.63 9.69
CA VAL A 149 23.80 4.17 8.78
C VAL A 149 23.59 5.64 8.40
N SER A 150 22.45 6.23 8.75
CA SER A 150 22.09 7.61 8.39
C SER A 150 21.56 8.44 9.55
N ALA A 151 21.65 9.77 9.44
CA ALA A 151 21.15 10.72 10.41
C ALA A 151 19.62 10.65 10.55
N GLU A 152 18.90 10.47 9.44
CA GLU A 152 17.43 10.36 9.42
C GLU A 152 16.96 9.12 10.20
N ARG A 153 17.68 8.00 10.05
CA ARG A 153 17.41 6.80 10.84
C ARG A 153 17.78 7.02 12.31
N LEU A 154 18.94 7.59 12.59
CA LEU A 154 19.38 7.89 13.95
C LEU A 154 18.42 8.84 14.70
N ALA A 155 17.82 9.81 13.99
CA ALA A 155 16.84 10.74 14.55
C ALA A 155 15.55 10.04 15.04
N THR A 156 15.14 8.96 14.39
CA THR A 156 13.83 8.31 14.61
C THR A 156 13.88 7.08 15.50
N ILE A 157 15.02 6.37 15.54
CA ILE A 157 15.19 5.12 16.32
C ILE A 157 14.86 5.25 17.82
N ASP A 158 14.58 4.10 18.44
CA ASP A 158 14.53 3.99 19.90
C ASP A 158 15.95 3.90 20.48
N ALA A 159 16.36 4.97 21.18
CA ALA A 159 17.70 5.07 21.75
C ALA A 159 17.97 4.02 22.84
N THR A 160 16.95 3.56 23.57
CA THR A 160 17.10 2.55 24.63
C THR A 160 17.38 1.18 24.02
N ALA A 161 16.64 0.83 22.97
CA ALA A 161 16.82 -0.42 22.24
C ALA A 161 18.20 -0.50 21.59
N VAL A 162 18.65 0.58 20.94
CA VAL A 162 19.98 0.63 20.32
C VAL A 162 21.10 0.63 21.35
N ALA A 163 20.97 1.40 22.44
CA ALA A 163 21.94 1.38 23.53
C ALA A 163 22.09 -0.02 24.14
N ARG A 164 20.98 -0.73 24.34
CA ARG A 164 20.99 -2.11 24.84
C ARG A 164 21.60 -3.09 23.84
N ALA A 165 21.23 -2.99 22.56
CA ALA A 165 21.68 -3.93 21.53
C ALA A 165 23.17 -3.81 21.24
N LEU A 166 23.71 -2.59 21.28
CA LEU A 166 25.11 -2.31 20.98
C LEU A 166 25.98 -2.17 22.23
N GLU A 167 25.44 -2.35 23.43
CA GLU A 167 26.14 -2.14 24.71
C GLU A 167 26.79 -0.74 24.78
N LEU A 168 26.01 0.28 24.42
CA LEU A 168 26.40 1.70 24.42
C LEU A 168 25.76 2.44 25.60
N ASP A 169 26.38 3.55 26.00
CA ASP A 169 25.78 4.45 26.98
C ASP A 169 24.53 5.13 26.38
N ILE A 170 23.39 4.97 27.05
CA ILE A 170 22.11 5.51 26.60
C ILE A 170 22.11 7.04 26.50
N LEU A 171 22.89 7.75 27.31
CA LEU A 171 23.01 9.21 27.23
C LEU A 171 23.71 9.63 25.95
N HIS A 172 24.77 8.92 25.53
CA HIS A 172 25.43 9.18 24.25
C HIS A 172 24.48 8.96 23.08
N VAL A 173 23.75 7.85 23.05
CA VAL A 173 22.78 7.57 21.97
C VAL A 173 21.65 8.61 21.93
N ARG A 174 21.19 9.10 23.09
CA ARG A 174 20.21 10.20 23.17
C ARG A 174 20.76 11.52 22.64
N THR A 175 22.00 11.86 22.99
CA THR A 175 22.67 13.06 22.49
C THR A 175 22.87 12.98 20.97
N TRP A 176 23.34 11.86 20.44
CA TRP A 176 23.48 11.67 19.00
C TRP A 176 22.14 11.76 18.27
N ARG A 177 21.08 11.16 18.82
CA ARG A 177 19.73 11.28 18.26
C ARG A 177 19.21 12.72 18.26
N HIS A 178 19.50 13.50 19.30
CA HIS A 178 19.15 14.92 19.32
C HIS A 178 19.92 15.68 18.23
N ASN A 179 21.23 15.51 18.14
CA ASN A 179 22.05 16.14 17.09
C ASN A 179 21.62 15.74 15.67
N ALA A 180 21.22 14.49 15.47
CA ALA A 180 20.72 13.99 14.20
C ALA A 180 19.40 14.65 13.80
N ARG A 181 18.53 14.98 14.77
CA ARG A 181 17.29 15.73 14.50
C ARG A 181 17.56 17.16 14.09
N GLU A 182 18.46 17.84 14.80
CA GLU A 182 18.84 19.21 14.44
C GLU A 182 19.46 19.24 13.03
N LEU A 183 20.30 18.25 12.70
CA LEU A 183 20.95 18.14 11.38
C LEU A 183 19.98 17.91 10.22
N VAL A 184 18.91 17.14 10.42
CA VAL A 184 17.93 16.80 9.37
C VAL A 184 16.83 17.87 9.25
N ALA A 185 16.69 18.73 10.24
CA ALA A 185 15.73 19.84 10.23
C ALA A 185 16.26 21.12 9.54
N ASP A 186 17.57 21.18 9.28
CA ASP A 186 18.28 22.25 8.55
C ASP A 186 18.27 21.96 7.03
#